data_AF-A0A4U9D6Q3-F1
#
_entry.id   AF-A0A4U9D6Q3-F1
#
_cell.length_a   1.000
_cell.length_b   1.000
_cell.length_c   1.000
_cell.angle_alpha   90.00
_cell.angle_beta   90.00
_cell.angle_gamma   90.00
#
_symmetry.space_group_name_H-M   'P 1'
#
loop_
_entity.id
_entity.type
_entity.pdbx_description
1 polymer ?
#
loop_
_entity_poly.entity_id
_entity_poly.type
_entity_poly.pdbx_seq_one_letter_code
_entity_poly.pdbx_strand_id
1 'polypeptide(L)'
;MYTITNPILTGFNPDPSLCRQGEDYYIATSTFEWFPGVRIYHSRDLKNWSLVSTPLDRVSMLDMKGNPDSGGIWAPCLSYADGLFWLLYTDVKIVDSPWKNGRNYSGDRSVRRRPVE
;
A
#
# COMPACT_ATOMS: atom_id res chain seq x y z
N MET A 1 -20.54 16.30 15.57
CA MET A 1 -19.40 16.50 14.65
C MET A 1 -18.40 15.38 14.91
N TYR A 2 -17.98 14.65 13.87
CA TYR A 2 -16.85 13.74 14.00
C TYR A 2 -15.56 14.56 13.89
N THR A 3 -14.78 14.62 14.97
CA THR A 3 -13.46 15.24 14.97
C THR A 3 -12.41 14.19 14.62
N ILE A 4 -11.69 14.41 13.53
CA ILE A 4 -10.52 13.62 13.12
C ILE A 4 -9.28 14.29 13.72
N THR A 5 -8.39 13.48 14.30
CA THR A 5 -7.13 13.95 14.88
C THR A 5 -5.97 13.39 14.04
N ASN A 6 -5.15 14.28 13.50
CA ASN A 6 -3.97 13.88 12.75
C ASN A 6 -2.77 13.61 13.68
N PRO A 7 -1.83 12.73 13.26
CA PRO A 7 -1.89 11.89 12.06
C PRO A 7 -2.86 10.71 12.22
N ILE A 8 -3.72 10.46 11.22
CA ILE A 8 -4.64 9.31 11.23
C ILE A 8 -3.91 7.96 11.11
N LEU A 9 -2.69 7.97 10.54
CA LEU A 9 -1.74 6.86 10.53
C LEU A 9 -0.40 7.40 11.04
N THR A 10 -0.02 7.06 12.26
CA THR A 10 1.25 7.50 12.87
C THR A 10 2.41 6.59 12.46
N GLY A 11 3.65 7.05 12.69
CA GLY A 11 4.86 6.29 12.38
C GLY A 11 5.18 6.22 10.88
N PHE A 12 5.81 5.13 10.46
CA PHE A 12 6.24 4.91 9.08
C PHE A 12 5.07 4.50 8.16
N ASN A 13 4.34 5.50 7.69
CA ASN A 13 3.18 5.37 6.79
C ASN A 13 3.16 6.48 5.72
N PRO A 14 4.12 6.48 4.77
CA PRO A 14 4.23 7.51 3.75
C PRO A 14 3.30 7.22 2.56
N ASP A 15 3.21 8.22 1.66
CA ASP A 15 2.56 8.12 0.35
C ASP A 15 1.13 7.52 0.38
N PRO A 16 0.20 8.12 1.16
CA PRO A 16 -1.14 7.55 1.31
C PRO A 16 -1.93 7.62 0.00
N SER A 17 -2.34 6.45 -0.50
CA SER A 17 -3.29 6.32 -1.61
C SER A 17 -4.66 5.88 -1.09
N LEU A 18 -5.59 6.84 -1.02
CA LEU A 18 -6.97 6.63 -0.54
C LEU A 18 -7.88 6.08 -1.66
N CYS A 19 -8.63 5.04 -1.36
CA CYS A 19 -9.63 4.43 -2.23
C CYS A 19 -10.92 4.14 -1.45
N ARG A 20 -12.09 4.23 -2.11
CA ARG A 20 -13.40 3.91 -1.51
C ARG A 20 -14.09 2.79 -2.27
N GLN A 21 -14.66 1.83 -1.54
CA GLN A 21 -15.58 0.80 -2.04
C GLN A 21 -16.85 0.86 -1.20
N GLY A 22 -17.96 1.38 -1.76
CA GLY A 22 -19.19 1.54 -0.99
C GLY A 22 -18.98 2.42 0.24
N GLU A 23 -19.26 1.90 1.43
CA GLU A 23 -19.07 2.61 2.71
C GLU A 23 -17.69 2.38 3.35
N ASP A 24 -16.84 1.57 2.71
CA ASP A 24 -15.53 1.19 3.21
C ASP A 24 -14.43 2.03 2.53
N TYR A 25 -13.51 2.58 3.33
CA TYR A 25 -12.36 3.38 2.89
C TYR A 25 -11.07 2.61 3.13
N TYR A 26 -10.12 2.76 2.21
CA TYR A 26 -8.84 2.07 2.24
C TYR A 26 -7.70 3.05 1.98
N ILE A 27 -6.59 2.93 2.71
CA ILE A 27 -5.35 3.67 2.44
C ILE A 27 -4.23 2.65 2.21
N ALA A 28 -3.59 2.72 1.04
CA ALA A 28 -2.32 2.04 0.80
C ALA A 28 -1.14 2.98 1.12
N THR A 29 -0.12 2.50 1.81
CA THR A 29 1.12 3.24 2.10
C THR A 29 2.35 2.51 1.57
N SER A 30 3.40 3.27 1.22
CA SER A 30 4.68 2.74 0.79
C SER A 30 5.42 2.04 1.93
N THR A 31 6.26 1.06 1.60
CA THR A 31 7.01 0.24 2.58
C THR A 31 8.50 0.17 2.30
N PHE A 32 8.96 0.73 1.19
CA PHE A 32 10.35 0.68 0.73
C PHE A 32 10.91 -0.75 0.77
N GLU A 33 12.04 -0.97 1.44
CA GLU A 33 12.71 -2.26 1.60
C GLU A 33 12.02 -3.23 2.58
N TRP A 34 10.99 -2.79 3.31
CA TRP A 34 10.29 -3.63 4.28
C TRP A 34 9.34 -4.62 3.60
N PHE A 35 9.50 -5.90 3.92
CA PHE A 35 8.68 -7.01 3.43
C PHE A 35 7.80 -7.58 4.56
N PRO A 36 6.51 -7.93 4.34
CA PRO A 36 5.74 -7.83 3.09
C PRO A 36 5.50 -6.40 2.60
N GLY A 37 5.42 -6.22 1.29
CA GLY A 37 5.31 -4.89 0.66
C GLY A 37 3.89 -4.33 0.60
N VAL A 38 3.78 -3.00 0.70
CA VAL A 38 2.54 -2.20 0.82
C VAL A 38 1.75 -2.53 2.09
N ARG A 39 1.31 -1.51 2.83
CA ARG A 39 0.32 -1.68 3.91
C ARG A 39 -1.02 -1.10 3.49
N ILE A 40 -2.10 -1.86 3.66
CA ILE A 40 -3.46 -1.39 3.40
C ILE A 40 -4.21 -1.28 4.73
N TYR A 41 -4.62 -0.07 5.04
CA TYR A 41 -5.47 0.27 6.18
C TYR A 41 -6.92 0.39 5.73
N HIS A 42 -7.86 0.10 6.62
CA HIS A 42 -9.30 0.20 6.40
C HIS A 42 -9.98 1.06 7.47
N SER A 43 -10.99 1.81 7.05
CA SER A 43 -11.87 2.61 7.91
C SER A 43 -13.29 2.70 7.34
N ARG A 44 -14.26 3.00 8.20
CA ARG A 44 -15.64 3.39 7.81
C ARG A 44 -15.99 4.83 8.17
N ASP A 45 -15.16 5.49 8.96
CA ASP A 45 -15.42 6.81 9.52
C ASP A 45 -14.29 7.82 9.26
N LEU A 46 -13.27 7.42 8.48
CA LEU A 46 -12.05 8.17 8.17
C LEU A 46 -11.20 8.57 9.40
N LYS A 47 -11.60 8.14 10.60
CA LYS A 47 -10.96 8.48 11.87
C LYS A 47 -10.21 7.29 12.44
N ASN A 48 -10.90 6.15 12.55
CA ASN A 48 -10.37 4.93 13.11
C ASN A 48 -9.91 4.03 11.96
N TRP A 49 -8.61 3.75 11.95
CA TRP A 49 -7.97 2.97 10.89
C TRP A 49 -7.34 1.70 11.47
N SER A 50 -7.51 0.59 10.77
CA SER A 50 -6.90 -0.71 11.13
C SER A 50 -6.13 -1.27 9.96
N LEU A 51 -4.95 -1.87 10.21
CA LEU A 51 -4.20 -2.59 9.18
C LEU A 51 -4.95 -3.87 8.82
N VAL A 52 -5.30 -4.06 7.55
CA VAL A 52 -6.09 -5.22 7.10
C VAL A 52 -5.39 -6.08 6.06
N SER A 53 -4.35 -5.56 5.38
CA SER A 53 -3.63 -6.34 4.37
C SER A 53 -2.21 -5.83 4.13
N THR A 54 -1.35 -6.76 3.71
CA THR A 54 -0.03 -6.50 3.15
C THR A 54 0.14 -7.37 1.89
N PRO A 55 -0.28 -6.88 0.70
CA PRO A 55 -0.59 -7.74 -0.45
C PRO A 55 0.62 -8.32 -1.17
N LEU A 56 1.82 -7.74 -1.00
CA LEU A 56 3.05 -8.22 -1.65
C LEU A 56 3.81 -9.15 -0.68
N ASP A 57 3.21 -10.32 -0.45
CA ASP A 57 3.61 -11.31 0.57
C ASP A 57 4.37 -12.52 0.04
N ARG A 58 4.69 -12.54 -1.26
CA ARG A 58 5.49 -13.61 -1.89
C ARG A 58 6.57 -13.03 -2.78
N VAL A 59 7.72 -13.73 -2.81
CA VAL A 59 8.87 -13.37 -3.66
C VAL A 59 8.51 -13.28 -5.14
N SER A 60 7.56 -14.11 -5.61
CA SER A 60 7.09 -14.07 -7.00
C SER A 60 6.39 -12.75 -7.40
N MET A 61 5.98 -11.93 -6.43
CA MET A 61 5.45 -10.58 -6.67
C MET A 61 6.47 -9.50 -6.34
N LEU A 62 7.32 -9.73 -5.34
CA LEU A 62 8.26 -8.73 -4.86
C LEU A 62 9.54 -9.39 -4.36
N ASP A 63 10.58 -9.36 -5.20
CA ASP A 63 11.93 -9.75 -4.82
C ASP A 63 12.79 -8.51 -4.62
N MET A 64 13.04 -8.17 -3.36
CA MET A 64 13.84 -7.02 -2.93
C MET A 64 15.22 -7.41 -2.43
N LYS A 65 15.67 -8.66 -2.65
CA LYS A 65 17.01 -9.06 -2.24
C LYS A 65 18.06 -8.20 -2.94
N GLY A 66 18.87 -7.50 -2.14
CA GLY A 66 19.93 -6.60 -2.65
C GLY A 66 19.43 -5.23 -3.08
N ASN A 67 18.18 -4.86 -2.79
CA ASN A 67 17.74 -3.47 -2.95
C ASN A 67 18.52 -2.54 -2.02
N PRO A 68 18.78 -1.29 -2.44
CA PRO A 68 19.35 -0.28 -1.54
C PRO A 68 18.35 0.08 -0.44
N ASP A 69 18.87 0.64 0.66
CA ASP A 69 18.06 1.28 1.69
C ASP A 69 17.18 2.36 1.04
N SER A 70 15.92 2.47 1.48
CA SER A 70 14.88 3.30 0.84
C SER A 70 14.58 2.98 -0.65
N GLY A 71 15.07 1.86 -1.18
CA GLY A 71 14.64 1.29 -2.45
C GLY A 71 13.32 0.53 -2.33
N GLY A 72 13.06 -0.41 -3.24
CA GLY A 72 11.86 -1.25 -3.15
C GLY A 72 10.56 -0.48 -3.38
N ILE A 73 9.58 -0.69 -2.49
CA ILE A 73 8.21 -0.21 -2.66
C ILE A 73 8.07 1.28 -2.37
N TRP A 74 8.10 2.08 -3.43
CA TRP A 74 7.74 3.49 -3.40
C TRP A 74 6.22 3.69 -3.45
N ALA A 75 5.78 4.95 -3.54
CA ALA A 75 4.38 5.38 -3.53
C ALA A 75 3.46 4.43 -4.32
N PRO A 76 2.57 3.67 -3.64
CA PRO A 76 1.60 2.83 -4.31
C PRO A 76 0.42 3.66 -4.82
N CYS A 77 -0.35 3.10 -5.75
CA CYS A 77 -1.66 3.60 -6.11
C CYS A 77 -2.69 2.48 -5.98
N LEU A 78 -3.66 2.67 -5.07
CA LEU A 78 -4.79 1.78 -4.87
C LEU A 78 -6.03 2.39 -5.50
N SER A 79 -6.72 1.62 -6.33
CA SER A 79 -8.00 2.01 -6.92
C SER A 79 -8.99 0.83 -6.91
N TYR A 80 -10.28 1.14 -7.06
CA TYR A 80 -11.34 0.16 -7.13
C TYR A 80 -12.22 0.43 -8.33
N ALA A 81 -12.36 -0.56 -9.20
CA ALA A 81 -13.19 -0.51 -10.40
C ALA A 81 -13.59 -1.94 -10.80
N ASP A 82 -14.76 -2.09 -11.40
CA ASP A 82 -15.23 -3.37 -11.96
C ASP A 82 -15.28 -4.54 -10.96
N GLY A 83 -15.58 -4.23 -9.69
CA GLY A 83 -15.65 -5.24 -8.63
C GLY A 83 -14.30 -5.66 -8.06
N LEU A 84 -13.20 -5.04 -8.51
CA LEU A 84 -11.83 -5.41 -8.18
C LEU A 84 -11.05 -4.24 -7.59
N PHE A 85 -10.09 -4.58 -6.72
CA PHE A 85 -9.06 -3.66 -6.30
C PHE A 85 -7.85 -3.80 -7.21
N TRP A 86 -7.38 -2.66 -7.71
CA TRP A 86 -6.20 -2.54 -8.54
C TRP A 86 -5.10 -1.88 -7.74
N LEU A 87 -3.97 -2.59 -7.58
CA LEU A 87 -2.79 -2.06 -6.93
C LEU A 87 -1.68 -1.88 -7.96
N LEU A 88 -1.25 -0.63 -8.10
CA LEU A 88 -0.03 -0.24 -8.81
C LEU A 88 1.06 -0.02 -7.78
N TYR A 89 2.24 -0.59 -8.03
CA TYR A 89 3.42 -0.41 -7.18
C TYR A 89 4.69 -0.41 -8.02
N THR A 90 5.74 0.18 -7.44
CA THR A 90 7.06 0.28 -8.07
C THR A 90 8.09 -0.39 -7.20
N ASP A 91 8.96 -1.20 -7.80
CA ASP A 91 10.17 -1.73 -7.16
C ASP A 91 11.38 -0.93 -7.67
N VAL A 92 11.83 0.02 -6.87
CA VAL A 92 12.94 0.94 -7.18
C VAL A 92 14.27 0.28 -6.84
N LYS A 93 15.16 0.20 -7.83
CA LYS A 93 16.48 -0.45 -7.68
C LYS A 93 17.64 0.54 -7.56
N ILE A 94 17.44 1.81 -7.91
CA ILE A 94 18.49 2.84 -7.90
C ILE A 94 17.93 4.11 -7.25
N VAL A 95 18.51 4.49 -6.10
CA VAL A 95 18.08 5.66 -5.32
C VAL A 95 19.07 6.83 -5.40
N ASP A 96 20.35 6.60 -5.71
CA ASP A 96 21.38 7.65 -5.70
C ASP A 96 21.66 8.30 -7.06
N SER A 97 20.86 7.98 -8.08
CA SER A 97 20.95 8.58 -9.41
C SER A 97 19.90 9.69 -9.58
N PRO A 98 20.18 10.75 -10.37
CA PRO A 98 19.15 11.70 -10.78
C PRO A 98 17.98 11.03 -11.52
N TRP A 99 18.23 9.90 -12.17
CA TRP A 99 17.21 9.08 -12.83
C TRP A 99 16.90 7.86 -11.97
N LYS A 100 15.65 7.73 -11.51
CA LYS A 100 15.21 6.56 -10.75
C LYS A 100 14.82 5.46 -11.71
N ASN A 101 15.46 4.30 -11.59
CA ASN A 101 15.06 3.10 -12.32
C ASN A 101 14.18 2.24 -11.40
N GLY A 102 12.95 1.99 -11.82
CA GLY A 102 11.99 1.16 -11.09
C GLY A 102 11.13 0.35 -12.06
N ARG A 103 10.82 -0.88 -11.67
CA ARG A 103 9.84 -1.71 -12.41
C ARG A 103 8.46 -1.44 -11.83
N ASN A 104 7.52 -1.07 -12.71
CA ASN A 104 6.11 -0.88 -12.33
C ASN A 104 5.33 -2.17 -12.57
N TYR A 105 4.49 -2.53 -11.61
CA TYR A 105 3.63 -3.69 -11.68
C TYR A 105 2.18 -3.28 -11.45
N SER A 106 1.25 -3.96 -12.11
CA SER A 106 -0.19 -3.87 -11.86
C SER A 106 -0.74 -5.27 -11.66
N GLY A 107 -1.66 -5.43 -10.71
CA GLY A 107 -2.30 -6.71 -10.45
C GLY A 107 -3.67 -6.55 -9.81
N ASP A 108 -4.59 -7.44 -10.20
CA ASP A 108 -5.84 -7.69 -9.51
C ASP A 108 -5.54 -8.61 -8.32
N ARG A 109 -5.72 -8.08 -7.11
CA ARG A 109 -6.17 -8.94 -6.02
C ARG A 109 -7.29 -8.22 -5.28
N SER A 110 -8.48 -8.81 -5.34
CA SER A 110 -9.55 -8.60 -4.38
C SER A 110 -8.95 -8.54 -2.95
N VAL A 111 -9.04 -7.38 -2.30
CA VAL A 111 -8.86 -7.23 -0.85
C VAL A 111 -10.01 -8.02 -0.21
N ARG A 112 -9.90 -9.35 -0.23
CA ARG A 112 -10.87 -10.22 0.44
C ARG A 112 -10.64 -10.02 1.92
N ARG A 113 -11.66 -9.51 2.61
CA ARG A 113 -11.79 -9.72 4.05
C ARG A 113 -11.51 -11.20 4.31
N ARG A 114 -10.44 -11.52 5.04
CA ARG A 114 -10.47 -12.79 5.78
C ARG A 114 -11.57 -12.61 6.83
N PRO A 115 -12.58 -13.48 6.91
CA PRO A 115 -13.44 -13.52 8.08
C PRO A 115 -12.54 -13.70 9.29
N VAL A 116 -12.71 -12.82 10.28
CA VAL A 116 -12.24 -13.12 11.63
C VAL A 116 -13.25 -14.13 12.16
N GLU A 117 -12.85 -15.40 12.25
CA GLU A 117 -13.53 -16.38 13.10
C GLU A 117 -13.24 -16.08 14.57
#